data_AF-A0A9P6SC14-F1
#
_entry.id   AF-A0A9P6SC14-F1
#
_cell.length_a   1.000
_cell.length_b   1.000
_cell.length_c   1.000
_cell.angle_alpha   90.00
_cell.angle_beta   90.00
_cell.angle_gamma   90.00
#
_symmetry.space_group_name_H-M   'P 1'
#
loop_
_entity.id
_entity.type
_entity.pdbx_description
1 polymer ?
#
loop_
_entity_poly.entity_id
_entity_poly.type
_entity_poly.pdbx_seq_one_letter_code
_entity_poly.pdbx_strand_id
1 'polypeptide(L)'
;MASIFSNFASAISSTFPQKPTIPVRIPNDDTSFNPKEYPNVVVSAEGRMSGKVLLVHGGTETDETGLGLISTRVWVVNQADREQVTISASFDKETHTYHLQTPKENYFNAIYYETMVQYPSTIHSAKSLSFALPNTSLASGNDISNLAFGSIKTALSNGSIALQDLDGEVTQLCTSNGSVSGSFLGGHVDLQSSNGSITAKIQVRDALDGEQSRINTQTTNGRLDIHARATETRRGLWMNNSSTNGRVTVGALLSKADRSSVVHSSTNNSKLEVDVDASLTGQPLEIKQSTANSSIRTNLMIPIDQPFNGHIQTSNGSIEANLTEAFQGSFDLSTSNSNATVEGTNLTLTKNNKSTKQGYRGSDGPSQIKLSTSNSSVALRFYPAGESLAASAINKEA
;
A
#
# COMPACT_ATOMS: atom_id res chain seq x y z
N MET A 1 7.35 -0.10 31.11
CA MET A 1 7.95 -0.51 29.82
C MET A 1 7.84 -2.01 29.49
N ALA A 2 7.88 -2.95 30.45
CA ALA A 2 7.80 -4.40 30.14
C ALA A 2 6.44 -4.90 29.62
N SER A 3 5.32 -4.20 29.87
CA SER A 3 3.97 -4.64 29.45
C SER A 3 3.54 -4.19 28.05
N ILE A 4 4.28 -3.28 27.39
CA ILE A 4 3.91 -2.76 26.06
C ILE A 4 4.24 -3.79 24.94
N PHE A 5 5.12 -4.76 25.22
CA PHE A 5 5.59 -5.72 24.22
C PHE A 5 4.70 -6.98 24.05
N SER A 6 3.77 -7.28 24.96
CA SER A 6 3.07 -8.59 24.96
C SER A 6 1.91 -8.70 23.96
N ASN A 7 1.24 -7.59 23.62
CA ASN A 7 0.01 -7.65 22.81
C ASN A 7 0.25 -7.70 21.29
N PHE A 8 1.47 -7.49 20.82
CA PHE A 8 1.83 -7.54 19.39
C PHE A 8 2.34 -8.92 18.92
N ALA A 9 2.45 -9.91 19.81
CA ALA A 9 3.12 -11.17 19.52
C ALA A 9 2.34 -12.14 18.62
N SER A 10 1.01 -12.01 18.49
CA SER A 10 0.19 -13.04 17.82
C SER A 10 0.18 -12.98 16.29
N ALA A 11 0.60 -11.86 15.66
CA ALA A 11 0.53 -11.70 14.21
C ALA A 11 1.83 -12.06 13.44
N ILE A 12 2.94 -12.37 14.12
CA ILE A 12 4.29 -12.50 13.51
C ILE A 12 4.91 -13.92 13.70
N SER A 13 4.11 -14.90 14.14
CA SER A 13 4.62 -16.03 14.95
C SER A 13 4.97 -17.36 14.24
N SER A 14 5.56 -17.42 13.03
CA SER A 14 5.96 -18.78 12.52
C SER A 14 7.26 -18.95 11.74
N THR A 15 8.02 -17.90 11.43
CA THR A 15 9.26 -18.07 10.64
C THR A 15 10.49 -17.37 11.22
N PHE A 16 10.40 -16.73 12.38
CA PHE A 16 11.56 -16.10 12.98
C PHE A 16 12.38 -17.10 13.81
N PRO A 17 13.72 -17.07 13.71
CA PRO A 17 14.59 -17.80 14.62
C PRO A 17 14.27 -17.41 16.07
N GLN A 18 14.36 -18.38 16.98
CA GLN A 18 14.21 -18.11 18.41
C GLN A 18 15.21 -17.02 18.84
N LYS A 19 14.72 -16.05 19.62
CA LYS A 19 15.51 -14.97 20.21
C LYS A 19 16.74 -15.57 20.95
N PRO A 20 17.97 -15.19 20.59
CA PRO A 20 19.17 -15.62 21.30
C PRO A 20 19.12 -15.26 22.78
N THR A 21 19.81 -16.03 23.61
CA THR A 21 19.67 -15.97 25.08
C THR A 21 20.65 -15.04 25.76
N ILE A 22 21.73 -14.60 25.11
CA ILE A 22 22.77 -13.77 25.73
C ILE A 22 22.48 -12.29 25.40
N PRO A 23 21.94 -11.50 26.35
CA PRO A 23 21.77 -10.07 26.15
C PRO A 23 23.15 -9.39 26.10
N VAL A 24 23.30 -8.46 25.16
CA VAL A 24 24.48 -7.61 25.06
C VAL A 24 24.07 -6.20 25.45
N ARG A 25 24.68 -5.70 26.52
CA ARG A 25 24.67 -4.27 26.82
C ARG A 25 25.79 -3.61 26.04
N ILE A 26 25.42 -2.74 25.12
CA ILE A 26 26.34 -1.96 24.27
C ILE A 26 26.32 -0.52 24.80
N PRO A 27 27.46 0.17 24.91
CA PRO A 27 27.45 1.61 25.17
C PRO A 27 26.61 2.35 24.11
N ASN A 28 25.84 3.36 24.54
CA ASN A 28 24.94 4.13 23.67
C ASN A 28 23.82 3.30 23.03
N ASP A 29 23.34 2.27 23.73
CA ASP A 29 22.11 1.56 23.37
C ASP A 29 20.89 2.50 23.31
N ASP A 30 20.93 3.58 24.10
CA ASP A 30 19.96 4.66 24.08
C ASP A 30 20.58 5.96 23.55
N THR A 31 19.98 6.55 22.52
CA THR A 31 20.39 7.83 21.94
C THR A 31 19.19 8.77 21.85
N SER A 32 19.24 9.87 22.61
CA SER A 32 18.23 10.93 22.51
C SER A 32 18.54 11.88 21.36
N PHE A 33 17.51 12.43 20.72
CA PHE A 33 17.64 13.47 19.70
C PHE A 33 16.57 14.54 19.90
N ASN A 34 16.85 15.78 19.52
CA ASN A 34 15.85 16.86 19.54
C ASN A 34 15.11 16.88 18.18
N PRO A 35 13.82 16.50 18.08
CA PRO A 35 13.12 16.44 16.79
C PRO A 35 12.96 17.79 16.09
N LYS A 36 13.08 18.90 16.84
CA LYS A 36 13.05 20.26 16.27
C LYS A 36 14.36 20.63 15.58
N GLU A 37 15.48 20.14 16.09
CA GLU A 37 16.81 20.38 15.53
C GLU A 37 17.17 19.35 14.46
N TYR A 38 16.78 18.10 14.68
CA TYR A 38 17.00 16.97 13.78
C TYR A 38 15.66 16.42 13.26
N PRO A 39 14.95 17.15 12.39
CA PRO A 39 13.66 16.73 11.87
C PRO A 39 13.75 15.54 10.90
N ASN A 40 14.97 15.15 10.49
CA ASN A 40 15.24 13.96 9.70
C ASN A 40 15.90 12.89 10.59
N VAL A 41 15.34 11.67 10.57
CA VAL A 41 15.89 10.53 11.32
C VAL A 41 16.20 9.39 10.36
N VAL A 42 17.42 8.87 10.44
CA VAL A 42 17.88 7.71 9.66
C VAL A 42 18.29 6.60 10.61
N VAL A 43 17.68 5.43 10.49
CA VAL A 43 18.02 4.23 11.25
C VAL A 43 18.50 3.18 10.27
N SER A 44 19.76 2.81 10.38
CA SER A 44 20.42 1.90 9.44
C SER A 44 21.14 0.78 10.17
N ALA A 45 21.32 -0.35 9.51
CA ALA A 45 22.07 -1.45 10.06
C ALA A 45 22.77 -2.26 8.96
N GLU A 46 23.95 -2.80 9.27
CA GLU A 46 24.72 -3.63 8.35
C GLU A 46 25.29 -4.90 9.01
N GLY A 47 25.54 -5.92 8.18
CA GLY A 47 26.00 -7.23 8.61
C GLY A 47 24.88 -8.26 8.68
N ARG A 48 25.12 -9.37 9.39
CA ARG A 48 24.20 -10.51 9.45
C ARG A 48 23.45 -10.55 10.77
N MET A 49 22.29 -9.90 10.78
CA MET A 49 21.39 -9.85 11.93
C MET A 49 19.94 -10.08 11.50
N SER A 50 19.06 -10.20 12.50
CA SER A 50 17.61 -10.12 12.36
C SER A 50 17.07 -9.24 13.48
N GLY A 51 15.90 -8.63 13.29
CA GLY A 51 15.39 -7.78 14.35
C GLY A 51 13.97 -7.31 14.18
N LYS A 52 13.57 -6.45 15.12
CA LYS A 52 12.31 -5.73 15.11
C LYS A 52 12.54 -4.27 15.41
N VAL A 53 11.86 -3.40 14.66
CA VAL A 53 11.72 -1.99 14.98
C VAL A 53 10.29 -1.70 15.42
N LEU A 54 10.15 -0.94 16.49
CA LEU A 54 8.89 -0.36 16.93
C LEU A 54 8.95 1.17 16.81
N LEU A 55 8.04 1.76 16.05
CA LEU A 55 7.88 3.21 15.94
C LEU A 55 6.78 3.67 16.90
N VAL A 56 7.10 4.55 17.85
CA VAL A 56 6.20 4.99 18.93
C VAL A 56 6.08 6.50 18.92
N HIS A 57 4.90 7.02 19.28
CA HIS A 57 4.69 8.43 19.54
C HIS A 57 4.08 8.61 20.94
N GLY A 58 4.64 9.53 21.72
CA GLY A 58 4.37 9.71 23.14
C GLY A 58 5.18 8.79 24.07
N GLY A 59 5.08 9.07 25.37
CA GLY A 59 5.66 8.26 26.45
C GLY A 59 6.33 9.12 27.51
N THR A 60 6.25 8.70 28.77
CA THR A 60 6.56 9.57 29.94
C THR A 60 7.93 10.24 29.85
N GLU A 61 8.98 9.49 29.49
CA GLU A 61 10.35 10.02 29.45
C GLU A 61 10.59 11.00 28.29
N THR A 62 10.10 10.68 27.09
CA THR A 62 10.21 11.58 25.94
C THR A 62 9.36 12.84 26.14
N ASP A 63 8.20 12.70 26.76
CA ASP A 63 7.26 13.79 26.96
C ASP A 63 7.76 14.80 28.00
N GLU A 64 8.38 14.33 29.08
CA GLU A 64 8.99 15.20 30.10
C GLU A 64 10.18 15.99 29.55
N THR A 65 10.98 15.38 28.66
CA THR A 65 12.21 16.00 28.12
C THR A 65 11.97 16.77 26.82
N GLY A 66 10.90 16.47 26.08
CA GLY A 66 10.68 16.95 24.73
C GLY A 66 11.68 16.39 23.70
N LEU A 67 12.46 15.38 24.07
CA LEU A 67 13.44 14.72 23.19
C LEU A 67 12.85 13.42 22.64
N GLY A 68 13.18 13.11 21.40
CA GLY A 68 12.99 11.78 20.84
C GLY A 68 14.05 10.81 21.38
N LEU A 69 13.75 9.51 21.34
CA LEU A 69 14.60 8.45 21.84
C LEU A 69 14.72 7.33 20.80
N ILE A 70 15.94 6.87 20.55
CA ILE A 70 16.19 5.61 19.87
C ILE A 70 16.84 4.68 20.89
N SER A 71 16.17 3.57 21.22
CA SER A 71 16.62 2.57 22.20
C SER A 71 16.78 1.22 21.53
N THR A 72 17.95 0.60 21.64
CA THR A 72 18.23 -0.68 20.99
C THR A 72 18.76 -1.71 21.97
N ARG A 73 18.13 -2.88 21.99
CA ARG A 73 18.61 -4.05 22.72
C ARG A 73 19.12 -5.08 21.74
N VAL A 74 20.29 -5.65 22.04
CA VAL A 74 20.92 -6.67 21.19
C VAL A 74 21.10 -7.97 21.97
N TRP A 75 20.90 -9.10 21.29
CA TRP A 75 21.18 -10.44 21.79
C TRP A 75 22.09 -11.16 20.79
N VAL A 76 23.07 -11.89 21.32
CA VAL A 76 24.00 -12.68 20.51
C VAL A 76 23.95 -14.15 20.91
N VAL A 77 24.32 -15.03 19.98
CA VAL A 77 24.49 -16.46 20.26
C VAL A 77 25.87 -16.75 20.84
N ASN A 78 26.93 -16.15 20.27
CA ASN A 78 28.30 -16.35 20.74
C ASN A 78 28.81 -15.12 21.47
N GLN A 79 29.48 -15.33 22.61
CA GLN A 79 30.11 -14.25 23.36
C GLN A 79 31.15 -13.49 22.52
N ALA A 80 31.84 -14.15 21.59
CA ALA A 80 32.83 -13.53 20.70
C ALA A 80 32.22 -12.51 19.72
N ASP A 81 30.91 -12.61 19.45
CA ASP A 81 30.21 -11.66 18.57
C ASP A 81 29.93 -10.33 19.28
N ARG A 82 29.91 -10.34 20.63
CA ARG A 82 29.59 -9.17 21.46
C ARG A 82 30.49 -7.98 21.16
N GLU A 83 31.79 -8.22 21.01
CA GLU A 83 32.79 -7.15 20.82
C GLU A 83 32.77 -6.58 19.40
N GLN A 84 32.07 -7.24 18.48
CA GLN A 84 31.96 -6.84 17.08
C GLN A 84 30.64 -6.15 16.76
N VAL A 85 29.70 -6.07 17.71
CA VAL A 85 28.49 -5.26 17.55
C VAL A 85 28.79 -3.84 17.97
N THR A 86 28.61 -2.90 17.05
CA THR A 86 28.81 -1.48 17.30
C THR A 86 27.53 -0.71 17.02
N ILE A 87 27.21 0.21 17.92
CA ILE A 87 26.15 1.20 17.74
C ILE A 87 26.85 2.55 17.65
N SER A 88 26.55 3.32 16.61
CA SER A 88 27.02 4.69 16.46
C SER A 88 25.86 5.62 16.14
N ALA A 89 25.97 6.84 16.65
CA ALA A 89 25.07 7.93 16.35
C ALA A 89 25.86 9.12 15.82
N SER A 90 25.34 9.77 14.79
CA SER A 90 25.91 11.00 14.24
C SER A 90 24.82 12.02 13.96
N PHE A 91 25.23 13.28 13.94
CA PHE A 91 24.36 14.43 13.80
C PHE A 91 24.94 15.31 12.69
N ASP A 92 24.18 15.55 11.63
CA ASP A 92 24.58 16.45 10.55
C ASP A 92 23.44 17.41 10.20
N LYS A 93 23.65 18.70 10.47
CA LYS A 93 22.74 19.84 10.26
C LYS A 93 21.32 19.64 10.78
N GLU A 94 20.53 18.82 10.10
CA GLU A 94 19.11 18.52 10.36
C GLU A 94 18.83 17.01 10.46
N THR A 95 19.86 16.17 10.46
CA THR A 95 19.72 14.70 10.40
C THR A 95 20.35 14.03 11.60
N HIS A 96 19.57 13.23 12.32
CA HIS A 96 20.05 12.28 13.30
C HIS A 96 20.19 10.90 12.65
N THR A 97 21.41 10.38 12.59
CA THR A 97 21.69 9.06 12.03
C THR A 97 22.05 8.10 13.14
N TYR A 98 21.31 7.00 13.23
CA TYR A 98 21.57 5.85 14.08
C TYR A 98 22.02 4.67 13.21
N HIS A 99 23.14 4.05 13.57
CA HIS A 99 23.73 2.96 12.81
C HIS A 99 24.11 1.77 13.71
N LEU A 100 23.58 0.58 13.39
CA LEU A 100 23.92 -0.69 14.04
C LEU A 100 24.75 -1.57 13.09
N GLN A 101 26.00 -1.83 13.44
CA GLN A 101 26.88 -2.69 12.66
C GLN A 101 27.13 -4.00 13.39
N THR A 102 27.12 -5.09 12.63
CA THR A 102 27.39 -6.46 13.10
C THR A 102 28.37 -7.18 12.18
N PRO A 103 28.99 -8.29 12.61
CA PRO A 103 29.86 -9.10 11.77
C PRO A 103 29.26 -9.49 10.42
N LYS A 104 30.07 -9.43 9.37
CA LYS A 104 29.67 -9.82 8.00
C LYS A 104 29.76 -11.33 7.77
N GLU A 105 30.66 -12.02 8.47
CA GLU A 105 31.04 -13.42 8.20
C GLU A 105 30.24 -14.46 9.01
N ASN A 106 29.39 -14.04 9.96
CA ASN A 106 28.71 -14.96 10.87
C ASN A 106 27.61 -15.80 10.22
N TYR A 107 27.30 -16.95 10.83
CA TYR A 107 26.13 -17.77 10.46
C TYR A 107 24.83 -16.95 10.57
N PHE A 108 23.86 -17.24 9.70
CA PHE A 108 22.54 -16.61 9.75
C PHE A 108 21.95 -16.75 11.17
N ASN A 109 21.35 -15.66 11.69
CA ASN A 109 20.64 -15.58 12.97
C ASN A 109 21.50 -15.63 14.26
N ALA A 110 22.81 -15.39 14.16
CA ALA A 110 23.65 -15.27 15.36
C ALA A 110 23.36 -14.02 16.21
N ILE A 111 22.73 -12.99 15.61
CA ILE A 111 22.48 -11.70 16.25
C ILE A 111 21.03 -11.29 16.03
N TYR A 112 20.37 -10.93 17.12
CA TYR A 112 19.01 -10.42 17.16
C TYR A 112 18.98 -9.05 17.81
N TYR A 113 18.14 -8.14 17.33
CA TYR A 113 17.98 -6.84 17.97
C TYR A 113 16.52 -6.37 18.00
N GLU A 114 16.22 -5.51 18.97
CA GLU A 114 14.96 -4.80 19.09
C GLU A 114 15.29 -3.31 19.21
N THR A 115 14.85 -2.50 18.25
CA THR A 115 15.00 -1.04 18.28
C THR A 115 13.64 -0.39 18.46
N MET A 116 13.54 0.57 19.36
CA MET A 116 12.39 1.45 19.51
C MET A 116 12.80 2.85 19.06
N VAL A 117 12.03 3.44 18.15
CA VAL A 117 12.16 4.85 17.76
C VAL A 117 10.93 5.56 18.31
N GLN A 118 11.13 6.44 19.27
CA GLN A 118 10.06 7.12 20.00
C GLN A 118 10.15 8.62 19.81
N TYR A 119 9.06 9.23 19.35
CA TYR A 119 8.89 10.69 19.33
C TYR A 119 8.05 11.13 20.53
N PRO A 120 8.31 12.31 21.12
CA PRO A 120 7.49 12.84 22.20
C PRO A 120 6.12 13.31 21.70
N SER A 121 5.09 13.21 22.54
CA SER A 121 3.69 13.55 22.24
C SER A 121 3.46 15.03 21.92
N THR A 122 4.43 15.88 22.26
CA THR A 122 4.45 17.31 21.92
C THR A 122 4.89 17.60 20.48
N ILE A 123 5.35 16.58 19.73
CA ILE A 123 5.79 16.72 18.34
C ILE A 123 4.75 16.07 17.43
N HIS A 124 3.99 16.90 16.73
CA HIS A 124 2.94 16.44 15.81
C HIS A 124 3.42 16.27 14.37
N SER A 125 4.68 16.64 14.08
CA SER A 125 5.24 16.52 12.74
C SER A 125 6.74 16.26 12.74
N ALA A 126 7.21 15.37 11.86
CA ALA A 126 8.62 15.17 11.52
C ALA A 126 8.84 15.32 10.01
N LYS A 127 10.02 15.78 9.59
CA LYS A 127 10.28 16.02 8.16
C LYS A 127 10.53 14.72 7.42
N SER A 128 11.42 13.86 7.92
CA SER A 128 11.62 12.55 7.32
C SER A 128 12.06 11.46 8.30
N LEU A 129 11.67 10.23 8.00
CA LEU A 129 12.09 9.02 8.72
C LEU A 129 12.50 7.94 7.70
N SER A 130 13.69 7.39 7.86
CA SER A 130 14.24 6.38 6.94
C SER A 130 14.78 5.16 7.68
N PHE A 131 14.41 3.98 7.22
CA PHE A 131 14.91 2.69 7.72
C PHE A 131 15.64 1.91 6.63
N ALA A 132 16.89 1.53 6.88
CA ALA A 132 17.67 0.65 6.00
C ALA A 132 18.23 -0.52 6.82
N LEU A 133 17.42 -1.57 6.98
CA LEU A 133 17.64 -2.62 7.98
C LEU A 133 17.47 -4.02 7.37
N PRO A 134 18.50 -4.88 7.38
CA PRO A 134 18.38 -6.24 6.89
C PRO A 134 17.53 -7.09 7.84
N ASN A 135 16.73 -8.00 7.28
CA ASN A 135 15.97 -9.03 7.99
C ASN A 135 15.16 -8.52 9.20
N THR A 136 14.61 -7.32 9.07
CA THR A 136 14.00 -6.62 10.18
C THR A 136 12.54 -6.34 9.92
N SER A 137 11.70 -6.66 10.90
CA SER A 137 10.29 -6.31 10.86
C SER A 137 10.08 -4.92 11.44
N LEU A 138 9.19 -4.14 10.84
CA LEU A 138 8.83 -2.80 11.32
C LEU A 138 7.37 -2.82 11.75
N ALA A 139 7.09 -2.32 12.95
CA ALA A 139 5.73 -2.17 13.45
C ALA A 139 5.52 -0.78 14.05
N SER A 140 4.29 -0.27 14.00
CA SER A 140 3.87 0.89 14.79
C SER A 140 3.48 0.44 16.19
N GLY A 141 3.83 1.26 17.18
CA GLY A 141 3.29 1.21 18.53
C GLY A 141 2.04 2.07 18.63
N ASN A 142 1.78 2.59 19.83
CA ASN A 142 0.59 3.40 20.11
C ASN A 142 0.75 4.83 19.58
N ASP A 143 -0.40 5.47 19.33
CA ASP A 143 -0.56 6.92 19.11
C ASP A 143 0.19 7.53 17.92
N ILE A 144 0.61 6.70 16.96
CA ILE A 144 1.26 7.15 15.71
C ILE A 144 0.35 8.03 14.85
N SER A 145 -0.97 7.89 14.96
CA SER A 145 -1.96 8.71 14.26
C SER A 145 -1.84 10.22 14.53
N ASN A 146 -1.17 10.62 15.62
CA ASN A 146 -0.99 12.02 16.01
C ASN A 146 0.36 12.61 15.56
N LEU A 147 1.15 11.85 14.79
CA LEU A 147 2.46 12.25 14.28
C LEU A 147 2.47 12.15 12.75
N ALA A 148 2.51 13.31 12.09
CA ALA A 148 2.62 13.39 10.64
C ALA A 148 4.09 13.39 10.17
N PHE A 149 4.35 12.76 9.04
CA PHE A 149 5.68 12.75 8.43
C PHE A 149 5.66 13.42 7.06
N GLY A 150 6.67 14.24 6.76
CA GLY A 150 6.88 14.71 5.38
C GLY A 150 7.27 13.57 4.44
N SER A 151 8.11 12.64 4.91
CA SER A 151 8.41 11.42 4.16
C SER A 151 8.81 10.26 5.07
N ILE A 152 8.36 9.05 4.73
CA ILE A 152 8.76 7.81 5.40
C ILE A 152 9.28 6.85 4.33
N LYS A 153 10.48 6.33 4.54
CA LYS A 153 11.14 5.42 3.61
C LYS A 153 11.62 4.17 4.32
N THR A 154 11.39 3.00 3.72
CA THR A 154 11.96 1.74 4.22
C THR A 154 12.63 0.97 3.10
N ALA A 155 13.80 0.42 3.39
CA ALA A 155 14.50 -0.56 2.59
C ALA A 155 14.80 -1.77 3.48
N LEU A 156 13.82 -2.67 3.60
CA LEU A 156 13.94 -3.92 4.36
C LEU A 156 14.13 -5.09 3.39
N SER A 157 14.68 -6.21 3.85
CA SER A 157 14.84 -7.41 3.00
C SER A 157 13.78 -8.46 3.31
N ASN A 158 13.71 -8.94 4.55
CA ASN A 158 12.93 -10.14 4.88
C ASN A 158 11.87 -9.95 5.96
N GLY A 159 11.87 -8.83 6.69
CA GLY A 159 10.86 -8.59 7.71
C GLY A 159 9.61 -7.93 7.15
N SER A 160 8.50 -8.17 7.84
CA SER A 160 7.20 -7.58 7.53
C SER A 160 7.13 -6.13 7.99
N ILE A 161 6.34 -5.32 7.29
CA ILE A 161 6.00 -3.95 7.66
C ILE A 161 4.53 -3.94 8.08
N ALA A 162 4.24 -3.54 9.32
CA ALA A 162 2.91 -3.48 9.89
C ALA A 162 2.69 -2.13 10.58
N LEU A 163 2.24 -1.13 9.83
CA LEU A 163 2.10 0.25 10.31
C LEU A 163 0.62 0.65 10.31
N GLN A 164 0.09 1.04 11.47
CA GLN A 164 -1.28 1.51 11.60
C GLN A 164 -1.32 3.02 11.77
N ASP A 165 -2.28 3.63 11.09
CA ASP A 165 -2.66 5.04 11.13
C ASP A 165 -1.47 5.96 10.86
N LEU A 166 -0.66 5.59 9.88
CA LEU A 166 0.54 6.33 9.52
C LEU A 166 0.17 7.54 8.64
N ASP A 167 0.31 8.75 9.19
CA ASP A 167 0.19 9.99 8.41
C ASP A 167 1.54 10.36 7.79
N GLY A 168 1.67 10.21 6.47
CA GLY A 168 2.87 10.50 5.73
C GLY A 168 2.57 11.12 4.38
N GLU A 169 3.13 12.30 4.10
CA GLU A 169 2.95 12.95 2.81
C GLU A 169 3.52 12.11 1.65
N VAL A 170 4.76 11.61 1.82
CA VAL A 170 5.37 10.63 0.92
C VAL A 170 5.73 9.36 1.69
N THR A 171 4.96 8.29 1.50
CA THR A 171 5.18 7.00 2.15
C THR A 171 5.73 5.99 1.14
N GLN A 172 6.98 5.55 1.32
CA GLN A 172 7.64 4.57 0.46
C GLN A 172 8.10 3.35 1.28
N LEU A 173 7.35 2.25 1.19
CA LEU A 173 7.59 1.05 1.99
C LEU A 173 8.03 -0.12 1.11
N CYS A 174 9.30 -0.48 1.20
CA CYS A 174 9.87 -1.60 0.44
C CYS A 174 10.38 -2.72 1.35
N THR A 175 10.04 -3.95 0.98
CA THR A 175 10.62 -5.21 1.51
C THR A 175 10.82 -6.20 0.36
N SER A 176 11.65 -7.24 0.51
CA SER A 176 11.77 -8.29 -0.53
C SER A 176 10.83 -9.46 -0.27
N ASN A 177 10.82 -9.97 0.97
CA ASN A 177 10.09 -11.19 1.33
C ASN A 177 9.01 -10.97 2.39
N GLY A 178 9.04 -9.84 3.10
CA GLY A 178 8.01 -9.53 4.10
C GLY A 178 6.70 -9.08 3.48
N SER A 179 5.61 -9.24 4.22
CA SER A 179 4.34 -8.56 3.90
C SER A 179 4.42 -7.08 4.23
N VAL A 180 3.59 -6.28 3.56
CA VAL A 180 3.34 -4.88 3.91
C VAL A 180 1.87 -4.75 4.27
N SER A 181 1.56 -4.27 5.47
CA SER A 181 0.20 -4.15 5.97
C SER A 181 -0.01 -2.87 6.77
N GLY A 182 -1.19 -2.25 6.67
CA GLY A 182 -1.46 -1.03 7.42
C GLY A 182 -2.64 -0.18 6.98
N SER A 183 -2.88 0.88 7.76
CA SER A 183 -3.67 2.06 7.37
C SER A 183 -2.75 3.27 7.20
N PHE A 184 -2.96 4.02 6.11
CA PHE A 184 -2.12 5.13 5.70
C PHE A 184 -2.97 6.35 5.37
N LEU A 185 -2.50 7.54 5.77
CA LEU A 185 -3.01 8.84 5.34
C LEU A 185 -1.90 9.57 4.60
N GLY A 186 -2.11 10.00 3.35
CA GLY A 186 -1.03 10.64 2.60
C GLY A 186 -1.39 11.16 1.21
N GLY A 187 -0.46 11.91 0.62
CA GLY A 187 -0.54 12.38 -0.77
C GLY A 187 0.03 11.34 -1.75
N HIS A 188 1.19 10.76 -1.42
CA HIS A 188 1.88 9.75 -2.25
C HIS A 188 2.19 8.50 -1.44
N VAL A 189 1.73 7.33 -1.91
CA VAL A 189 1.93 6.04 -1.24
C VAL A 189 2.49 5.00 -2.22
N ASP A 190 3.72 4.58 -2.00
CA ASP A 190 4.45 3.60 -2.80
C ASP A 190 4.75 2.35 -1.94
N LEU A 191 4.10 1.21 -2.21
CA LEU A 191 4.24 -0.05 -1.47
C LEU A 191 4.82 -1.16 -2.36
N GLN A 192 5.92 -1.77 -1.93
CA GLN A 192 6.61 -2.79 -2.74
C GLN A 192 7.03 -4.00 -1.90
N SER A 193 6.72 -5.20 -2.42
CA SER A 193 7.26 -6.47 -1.90
C SER A 193 7.50 -7.46 -3.03
N SER A 194 8.63 -8.16 -3.12
CA SER A 194 8.79 -9.17 -4.18
C SER A 194 7.88 -10.38 -3.93
N ASN A 195 7.83 -10.89 -2.69
CA ASN A 195 7.17 -12.15 -2.37
C ASN A 195 6.05 -12.06 -1.33
N GLY A 196 6.05 -11.02 -0.49
CA GLY A 196 5.01 -10.85 0.53
C GLY A 196 3.76 -10.18 0.00
N SER A 197 2.63 -10.44 0.65
CA SER A 197 1.38 -9.77 0.35
C SER A 197 1.41 -8.30 0.77
N ILE A 198 0.65 -7.46 0.07
CA ILE A 198 0.42 -6.06 0.42
C ILE A 198 -1.07 -5.89 0.72
N THR A 199 -1.40 -5.46 1.92
CA THR A 199 -2.77 -5.19 2.37
C THR A 199 -2.84 -3.79 2.96
N ALA A 200 -3.51 -2.86 2.29
CA ALA A 200 -3.46 -1.45 2.68
C ALA A 200 -4.84 -0.79 2.64
N LYS A 201 -5.16 -0.02 3.68
CA LYS A 201 -6.23 0.98 3.68
C LYS A 201 -5.58 2.36 3.54
N ILE A 202 -5.99 3.13 2.55
CA ILE A 202 -5.31 4.39 2.21
C ILE A 202 -6.36 5.50 2.14
N GLN A 203 -6.30 6.46 3.06
CA GLN A 203 -6.99 7.73 2.91
C GLN A 203 -6.06 8.69 2.17
N VAL A 204 -6.53 9.17 1.01
CA VAL A 204 -5.73 10.02 0.14
C VAL A 204 -6.17 11.46 0.31
N ARG A 205 -5.19 12.34 0.53
CA ARG A 205 -5.35 13.80 0.51
C ARG A 205 -4.60 14.41 -0.67
N ASP A 206 -4.84 15.68 -0.96
CA ASP A 206 -4.03 16.41 -1.94
C ASP A 206 -2.56 16.39 -1.54
N ALA A 207 -1.70 16.07 -2.51
CA ALA A 207 -0.27 16.14 -2.31
C ALA A 207 0.20 17.59 -2.10
N LEU A 208 1.11 17.79 -1.15
CA LEU A 208 1.67 19.09 -0.77
C LEU A 208 2.60 19.66 -1.84
N ASP A 209 3.17 18.81 -2.70
CA ASP A 209 3.94 19.23 -3.87
C ASP A 209 3.05 19.79 -4.99
N GLY A 210 1.72 19.69 -4.84
CA GLY A 210 0.75 20.08 -5.83
C GLY A 210 0.63 19.09 -6.98
N GLU A 211 1.28 17.94 -6.98
CA GLU A 211 1.02 16.94 -7.99
C GLU A 211 -0.30 16.22 -7.74
N GLN A 212 -0.72 15.41 -8.71
CA GLN A 212 -1.82 14.48 -8.47
C GLN A 212 -1.38 13.43 -7.45
N SER A 213 -2.19 13.23 -6.41
CA SER A 213 -1.95 12.21 -5.39
C SER A 213 -1.87 10.83 -6.02
N ARG A 214 -0.95 9.98 -5.52
CA ARG A 214 -0.66 8.70 -6.15
C ARG A 214 -0.61 7.53 -5.19
N ILE A 215 -1.06 6.38 -5.67
CA ILE A 215 -0.87 5.08 -5.02
C ILE A 215 -0.20 4.14 -6.02
N ASN A 216 0.97 3.63 -5.70
CA ASN A 216 1.67 2.62 -6.48
C ASN A 216 1.89 1.38 -5.62
N THR A 217 1.37 0.23 -6.03
CA THR A 217 1.58 -1.03 -5.32
C THR A 217 2.10 -2.10 -6.25
N GLN A 218 3.16 -2.79 -5.82
CA GLN A 218 3.82 -3.78 -6.66
C GLN A 218 4.27 -5.00 -5.88
N THR A 219 3.98 -6.16 -6.44
CA THR A 219 4.58 -7.42 -6.03
C THR A 219 4.84 -8.38 -7.18
N THR A 220 5.68 -9.39 -6.98
CA THR A 220 5.85 -10.46 -7.96
C THR A 220 4.93 -11.63 -7.61
N ASN A 221 4.98 -12.10 -6.37
CA ASN A 221 4.29 -13.33 -5.95
C ASN A 221 3.22 -13.11 -4.89
N GLY A 222 3.21 -11.94 -4.24
CA GLY A 222 2.26 -11.61 -3.19
C GLY A 222 0.86 -11.30 -3.72
N ARG A 223 -0.15 -11.49 -2.86
CA ARG A 223 -1.49 -10.92 -3.04
C ARG A 223 -1.45 -9.40 -2.81
N LEU A 224 -2.18 -8.65 -3.62
CA LEU A 224 -2.50 -7.24 -3.38
C LEU A 224 -3.96 -7.12 -2.92
N ASP A 225 -4.18 -6.38 -1.84
CA ASP A 225 -5.51 -6.04 -1.33
C ASP A 225 -5.54 -4.58 -0.87
N ILE A 226 -5.96 -3.69 -1.77
CA ILE A 226 -5.80 -2.25 -1.61
C ILE A 226 -7.17 -1.58 -1.59
N HIS A 227 -7.44 -0.83 -0.53
CA HIS A 227 -8.66 -0.03 -0.38
C HIS A 227 -8.29 1.45 -0.25
N ALA A 228 -8.66 2.25 -1.24
CA ALA A 228 -8.39 3.69 -1.28
C ALA A 228 -9.66 4.51 -1.06
N ARG A 229 -9.57 5.54 -0.23
CA ARG A 229 -10.59 6.60 -0.09
C ARG A 229 -9.94 7.92 -0.49
N ALA A 230 -10.29 8.43 -1.67
CA ALA A 230 -9.84 9.74 -2.17
C ALA A 230 -11.02 10.72 -2.16
N THR A 231 -11.49 11.04 -0.96
CA THR A 231 -12.65 11.93 -0.76
C THR A 231 -12.26 13.40 -0.63
N GLU A 232 -10.98 13.67 -0.38
CA GLU A 232 -10.44 15.01 -0.09
C GLU A 232 -9.44 15.49 -1.14
N THR A 233 -9.36 14.82 -2.30
CA THR A 233 -8.43 15.19 -3.36
C THR A 233 -9.10 16.15 -4.35
N ARG A 234 -8.50 17.32 -4.59
CA ARG A 234 -8.89 18.27 -5.66
C ARG A 234 -8.23 17.94 -6.98
N ARG A 235 -7.14 17.18 -7.00
CA ARG A 235 -6.40 16.82 -8.23
C ARG A 235 -6.66 15.39 -8.71
N GLY A 236 -7.69 14.72 -8.21
CA GLY A 236 -8.01 13.34 -8.52
C GLY A 236 -6.99 12.37 -7.91
N LEU A 237 -7.05 11.11 -8.32
CA LEU A 237 -6.15 10.04 -7.86
C LEU A 237 -5.50 9.34 -9.05
N TRP A 238 -4.19 9.13 -9.00
CA TRP A 238 -3.49 8.17 -9.86
C TRP A 238 -3.19 6.89 -9.10
N MET A 239 -3.73 5.76 -9.52
CA MET A 239 -3.52 4.47 -8.86
C MET A 239 -2.97 3.44 -9.83
N ASN A 240 -1.89 2.76 -9.45
CA ASN A 240 -1.27 1.68 -10.21
C ASN A 240 -0.98 0.48 -9.30
N ASN A 241 -1.61 -0.66 -9.59
CA ASN A 241 -1.47 -1.89 -8.80
C ASN A 241 -1.02 -3.04 -9.71
N SER A 242 0.07 -3.73 -9.37
CA SER A 242 0.61 -4.80 -10.22
C SER A 242 1.14 -6.00 -9.44
N SER A 243 0.74 -7.20 -9.85
CA SER A 243 1.29 -8.46 -9.33
C SER A 243 1.58 -9.44 -10.45
N THR A 244 2.77 -10.05 -10.54
CA THR A 244 2.99 -11.06 -11.59
C THR A 244 2.12 -12.29 -11.38
N ASN A 245 2.09 -12.84 -10.17
CA ASN A 245 1.52 -14.15 -9.89
C ASN A 245 0.43 -14.14 -8.83
N GLY A 246 0.28 -13.08 -8.04
CA GLY A 246 -0.70 -13.02 -6.97
C GLY A 246 -2.00 -12.35 -7.36
N ARG A 247 -3.06 -12.69 -6.61
CA ARG A 247 -4.39 -12.06 -6.74
C ARG A 247 -4.28 -10.56 -6.48
N VAL A 248 -5.00 -9.78 -7.27
CA VAL A 248 -5.09 -8.32 -7.11
C VAL A 248 -6.54 -7.97 -6.84
N THR A 249 -6.80 -7.41 -5.66
CA THR A 249 -8.09 -6.86 -5.26
C THR A 249 -7.90 -5.36 -4.98
N VAL A 250 -8.69 -4.52 -5.65
CA VAL A 250 -8.61 -3.06 -5.55
C VAL A 250 -10.01 -2.49 -5.31
N GLY A 251 -10.19 -1.77 -4.21
CA GLY A 251 -11.36 -0.95 -3.94
C GLY A 251 -10.99 0.53 -3.94
N ALA A 252 -11.77 1.38 -4.61
CA ALA A 252 -11.57 2.83 -4.57
C ALA A 252 -12.89 3.59 -4.43
N LEU A 253 -12.97 4.46 -3.42
CA LEU A 253 -14.03 5.46 -3.28
C LEU A 253 -13.47 6.82 -3.65
N LEU A 254 -14.01 7.40 -4.72
CA LEU A 254 -13.55 8.66 -5.30
C LEU A 254 -14.63 9.74 -5.10
N SER A 255 -14.23 10.92 -4.65
CA SER A 255 -15.11 12.11 -4.62
C SER A 255 -14.70 13.13 -5.66
N LYS A 256 -15.33 14.31 -5.59
CA LYS A 256 -15.14 15.34 -6.59
C LYS A 256 -13.75 15.95 -6.59
N ALA A 257 -13.16 16.00 -7.77
CA ALA A 257 -11.91 16.68 -8.04
C ALA A 257 -11.94 17.41 -9.40
N ASP A 258 -10.97 18.28 -9.61
CA ASP A 258 -10.81 19.12 -10.80
C ASP A 258 -10.09 18.38 -11.94
N ARG A 259 -9.50 17.22 -11.67
CA ARG A 259 -8.74 16.41 -12.63
C ARG A 259 -9.26 14.98 -12.70
N SER A 260 -8.95 14.33 -13.81
CA SER A 260 -9.28 12.92 -14.02
C SER A 260 -8.64 12.01 -12.99
N SER A 261 -9.37 11.00 -12.51
CA SER A 261 -8.77 9.90 -11.75
C SER A 261 -8.45 8.72 -12.67
N VAL A 262 -7.37 8.03 -12.36
CA VAL A 262 -6.83 6.92 -13.14
C VAL A 262 -6.64 5.72 -12.21
N VAL A 263 -7.23 4.57 -12.55
CA VAL A 263 -7.00 3.31 -11.83
C VAL A 263 -6.51 2.25 -12.80
N HIS A 264 -5.24 1.88 -12.65
CA HIS A 264 -4.59 0.82 -13.40
C HIS A 264 -4.37 -0.38 -12.49
N SER A 265 -4.73 -1.57 -12.96
CA SER A 265 -4.49 -2.81 -12.21
C SER A 265 -4.15 -3.97 -13.12
N SER A 266 -3.11 -4.72 -12.81
CA SER A 266 -2.67 -5.82 -13.67
C SER A 266 -2.11 -7.02 -12.92
N THR A 267 -2.30 -8.21 -13.51
CA THR A 267 -1.61 -9.42 -13.05
C THR A 267 -1.46 -10.46 -14.15
N ASN A 268 -0.39 -11.25 -14.21
CA ASN A 268 -0.25 -12.23 -15.29
C ASN A 268 -1.08 -13.48 -15.04
N ASN A 269 -1.01 -14.03 -13.82
CA ASN A 269 -1.40 -15.42 -13.58
C ASN A 269 -2.50 -15.61 -12.54
N SER A 270 -3.06 -14.53 -12.00
CA SER A 270 -4.03 -14.60 -10.91
C SER A 270 -5.27 -13.75 -11.15
N LYS A 271 -6.30 -13.98 -10.35
CA LYS A 271 -7.56 -13.24 -10.42
C LYS A 271 -7.35 -11.75 -10.17
N LEU A 272 -8.00 -10.92 -11.00
CA LEU A 272 -8.08 -9.47 -10.84
C LEU A 272 -9.52 -9.08 -10.48
N GLU A 273 -9.69 -8.40 -9.35
CA GLU A 273 -10.96 -7.85 -8.90
C GLU A 273 -10.82 -6.36 -8.62
N VAL A 274 -11.68 -5.55 -9.24
CA VAL A 274 -11.65 -4.09 -9.07
C VAL A 274 -13.05 -3.56 -8.80
N ASP A 275 -13.18 -2.79 -7.74
CA ASP A 275 -14.41 -2.10 -7.35
C ASP A 275 -14.14 -0.61 -7.23
N VAL A 276 -14.76 0.20 -8.09
CA VAL A 276 -14.57 1.66 -8.08
C VAL A 276 -15.91 2.35 -7.99
N ASP A 277 -16.06 3.16 -6.96
CA ASP A 277 -17.17 4.08 -6.83
C ASP A 277 -16.69 5.51 -7.10
N ALA A 278 -17.08 5.99 -8.27
CA ALA A 278 -16.83 7.33 -8.78
C ALA A 278 -18.14 8.10 -9.04
N SER A 279 -19.28 7.60 -8.52
CA SER A 279 -20.61 8.16 -8.78
C SER A 279 -20.75 9.61 -8.34
N LEU A 280 -20.02 10.01 -7.29
CA LEU A 280 -20.03 11.36 -6.72
C LEU A 280 -18.87 12.25 -7.20
N THR A 281 -18.06 11.77 -8.14
CA THR A 281 -16.84 12.50 -8.53
C THR A 281 -17.15 13.73 -9.37
N GLY A 282 -18.09 13.67 -10.31
CA GLY A 282 -18.22 14.77 -11.28
C GLY A 282 -16.89 15.12 -11.97
N GLN A 283 -15.95 14.16 -12.08
CA GLN A 283 -14.69 14.27 -12.84
C GLN A 283 -14.55 13.13 -13.86
N PRO A 284 -13.66 13.25 -14.87
CA PRO A 284 -13.39 12.13 -15.78
C PRO A 284 -12.72 10.95 -15.07
N LEU A 285 -13.01 9.72 -15.52
CA LEU A 285 -12.46 8.49 -14.95
C LEU A 285 -11.82 7.63 -16.03
N GLU A 286 -10.59 7.17 -15.78
CA GLU A 286 -9.90 6.18 -16.60
C GLU A 286 -9.65 4.90 -15.81
N ILE A 287 -10.04 3.75 -16.38
CA ILE A 287 -9.81 2.42 -15.81
C ILE A 287 -9.06 1.58 -16.85
N LYS A 288 -7.87 1.08 -16.48
CA LYS A 288 -7.15 0.07 -17.27
C LYS A 288 -6.90 -1.19 -16.47
N GLN A 289 -7.27 -2.32 -17.04
CA GLN A 289 -7.13 -3.62 -16.39
C GLN A 289 -6.60 -4.66 -17.35
N SER A 290 -5.63 -5.44 -16.92
CA SER A 290 -5.06 -6.49 -17.76
C SER A 290 -4.66 -7.74 -16.99
N THR A 291 -4.86 -8.89 -17.62
CA THR A 291 -4.26 -10.15 -17.18
C THR A 291 -3.96 -11.11 -18.30
N ALA A 292 -2.91 -11.92 -18.21
CA ALA A 292 -2.62 -12.90 -19.25
C ALA A 292 -3.57 -14.11 -19.15
N ASN A 293 -3.75 -14.65 -17.94
CA ASN A 293 -4.24 -16.03 -17.78
C ASN A 293 -5.46 -16.21 -16.87
N SER A 294 -6.00 -15.14 -16.29
CA SER A 294 -6.99 -15.25 -15.22
C SER A 294 -8.23 -14.38 -15.44
N SER A 295 -9.29 -14.64 -14.68
CA SER A 295 -10.52 -13.86 -14.79
C SER A 295 -10.34 -12.43 -14.27
N ILE A 296 -10.93 -11.47 -14.96
CA ILE A 296 -11.15 -10.11 -14.47
C ILE A 296 -12.62 -9.97 -14.08
N ARG A 297 -12.87 -9.50 -12.86
CA ARG A 297 -14.19 -9.04 -12.42
C ARG A 297 -14.12 -7.59 -11.97
N THR A 298 -15.00 -6.76 -12.52
CA THR A 298 -14.95 -5.32 -12.28
C THR A 298 -16.34 -4.78 -12.04
N ASN A 299 -16.53 -4.04 -10.93
CA ASN A 299 -17.75 -3.31 -10.64
C ASN A 299 -17.41 -1.82 -10.63
N LEU A 300 -18.08 -1.01 -11.45
CA LEU A 300 -17.82 0.42 -11.56
C LEU A 300 -19.12 1.21 -11.42
N MET A 301 -19.17 2.08 -10.42
CA MET A 301 -20.14 3.16 -10.34
C MET A 301 -19.50 4.40 -10.92
N ILE A 302 -19.91 4.77 -12.12
CA ILE A 302 -19.23 5.79 -12.91
C ILE A 302 -19.94 7.14 -12.79
N PRO A 303 -19.25 8.26 -13.06
CA PRO A 303 -19.88 9.57 -13.08
C PRO A 303 -20.89 9.67 -14.23
N ILE A 304 -22.06 10.28 -13.96
CA ILE A 304 -23.15 10.43 -14.94
C ILE A 304 -22.80 11.46 -16.02
N ASP A 305 -22.19 12.57 -15.59
CA ASP A 305 -22.02 13.76 -16.41
C ASP A 305 -20.57 13.98 -16.87
N GLN A 306 -19.75 12.93 -16.86
CA GLN A 306 -18.33 13.03 -17.18
C GLN A 306 -17.83 11.89 -18.05
N PRO A 307 -16.78 12.14 -18.85
CA PRO A 307 -16.16 11.10 -19.66
C PRO A 307 -15.61 9.97 -18.79
N PHE A 308 -15.98 8.74 -19.16
CA PHE A 308 -15.40 7.51 -18.63
C PHE A 308 -14.67 6.76 -19.74
N ASN A 309 -13.45 6.30 -19.49
CA ASN A 309 -12.67 5.50 -20.42
C ASN A 309 -12.22 4.19 -19.77
N GLY A 310 -12.89 3.09 -20.11
CA GLY A 310 -12.57 1.75 -19.60
C GLY A 310 -11.86 0.90 -20.65
N HIS A 311 -10.72 0.31 -20.31
CA HIS A 311 -10.04 -0.69 -21.13
C HIS A 311 -9.66 -1.92 -20.30
N ILE A 312 -10.36 -3.02 -20.53
CA ILE A 312 -10.21 -4.27 -19.77
C ILE A 312 -9.86 -5.40 -20.73
N GLN A 313 -8.73 -6.07 -20.52
CA GLN A 313 -8.24 -7.08 -21.45
C GLN A 313 -7.64 -8.32 -20.79
N THR A 314 -7.82 -9.48 -21.42
CA THR A 314 -7.09 -10.69 -21.02
C THR A 314 -6.90 -11.69 -22.16
N SER A 315 -5.79 -12.41 -22.21
CA SER A 315 -5.60 -13.42 -23.27
C SER A 315 -6.50 -14.64 -23.05
N ASN A 316 -6.50 -15.21 -21.84
CA ASN A 316 -7.12 -16.52 -21.59
C ASN A 316 -8.27 -16.49 -20.57
N GLY A 317 -8.44 -15.42 -19.79
CA GLY A 317 -9.46 -15.36 -18.74
C GLY A 317 -10.81 -14.82 -19.19
N SER A 318 -11.85 -15.07 -18.39
CA SER A 318 -13.14 -14.42 -18.60
C SER A 318 -13.09 -12.96 -18.12
N ILE A 319 -13.82 -12.08 -18.80
CA ILE A 319 -14.05 -10.70 -18.34
C ILE A 319 -15.52 -10.57 -17.94
N GLU A 320 -15.77 -10.11 -16.72
CA GLU A 320 -17.09 -9.65 -16.28
C GLU A 320 -16.96 -8.21 -15.80
N ALA A 321 -17.60 -7.28 -16.51
CA ALA A 321 -17.69 -5.87 -16.13
C ALA A 321 -19.14 -5.50 -15.82
N ASN A 322 -19.34 -4.92 -14.64
CA ASN A 322 -20.63 -4.45 -14.15
C ASN A 322 -20.56 -2.92 -14.07
N LEU A 323 -21.39 -2.23 -14.84
CA LEU A 323 -21.55 -0.78 -14.82
C LEU A 323 -22.91 -0.42 -14.25
N THR A 324 -23.04 0.78 -13.67
CA THR A 324 -24.35 1.33 -13.32
C THR A 324 -25.17 1.68 -14.56
N GLU A 325 -26.49 1.59 -14.46
CA GLU A 325 -27.47 2.05 -15.45
C GLU A 325 -27.44 3.58 -15.68
N ALA A 326 -26.60 4.33 -14.96
CA ALA A 326 -26.33 5.72 -15.29
C ALA A 326 -25.37 5.88 -16.49
N PHE A 327 -24.68 4.81 -16.92
CA PHE A 327 -23.74 4.89 -18.05
C PHE A 327 -24.42 5.30 -19.35
N GLN A 328 -23.87 6.34 -19.96
CA GLN A 328 -24.21 6.79 -21.31
C GLN A 328 -22.92 6.83 -22.12
N GLY A 329 -22.84 6.02 -23.17
CA GLY A 329 -21.61 5.88 -23.94
C GLY A 329 -21.53 4.61 -24.77
N SER A 330 -20.42 4.47 -25.49
CA SER A 330 -20.16 3.36 -26.38
C SER A 330 -19.54 2.15 -25.66
N PHE A 331 -19.79 0.96 -26.19
CA PHE A 331 -19.14 -0.26 -25.73
C PHE A 331 -18.63 -1.10 -26.90
N ASP A 332 -17.48 -1.74 -26.71
CA ASP A 332 -16.85 -2.67 -27.65
C ASP A 332 -16.38 -3.93 -26.91
N LEU A 333 -17.11 -5.02 -27.10
CA LEU A 333 -16.79 -6.34 -26.54
C LEU A 333 -16.30 -7.25 -27.65
N SER A 334 -15.15 -7.87 -27.47
CA SER A 334 -14.60 -8.82 -28.44
C SER A 334 -13.97 -10.04 -27.78
N THR A 335 -14.18 -11.20 -28.41
CA THR A 335 -13.50 -12.47 -28.10
C THR A 335 -13.16 -13.20 -29.41
N SER A 336 -12.09 -14.01 -29.44
CA SER A 336 -11.79 -14.80 -30.65
C SER A 336 -12.54 -16.14 -30.65
N ASN A 337 -12.62 -16.82 -29.50
CA ASN A 337 -13.04 -18.22 -29.43
C ASN A 337 -14.31 -18.46 -28.59
N SER A 338 -14.90 -17.44 -27.97
CA SER A 338 -16.04 -17.61 -27.05
C SER A 338 -17.22 -16.67 -27.38
N ASN A 339 -18.05 -16.40 -26.37
CA ASN A 339 -19.22 -15.54 -26.45
C ASN A 339 -18.93 -14.15 -25.85
N ALA A 340 -19.41 -13.12 -26.54
CA ALA A 340 -19.56 -11.78 -25.99
C ALA A 340 -21.04 -11.57 -25.61
N THR A 341 -21.31 -11.04 -24.41
CA THR A 341 -22.66 -10.81 -23.90
C THR A 341 -22.78 -9.40 -23.34
N VAL A 342 -23.90 -8.75 -23.62
CA VAL A 342 -24.24 -7.45 -23.06
C VAL A 342 -25.67 -7.50 -22.54
N GLU A 343 -25.87 -7.13 -21.28
CA GLU A 343 -27.16 -7.21 -20.58
C GLU A 343 -27.50 -5.83 -20.00
N GLY A 344 -28.73 -5.35 -20.21
CA GLY A 344 -29.19 -4.05 -19.71
C GLY A 344 -30.36 -3.48 -20.50
N THR A 345 -30.79 -2.28 -20.10
CA THR A 345 -31.84 -1.49 -20.76
C THR A 345 -31.24 -0.41 -21.66
N ASN A 346 -32.01 0.08 -22.64
CA ASN A 346 -31.63 1.18 -23.55
C ASN A 346 -30.33 0.94 -24.33
N LEU A 347 -30.17 -0.28 -24.84
CA LEU A 347 -29.02 -0.68 -25.65
C LEU A 347 -29.33 -0.56 -27.14
N THR A 348 -28.47 0.11 -27.88
CA THR A 348 -28.48 0.12 -29.35
C THR A 348 -27.25 -0.62 -29.85
N LEU A 349 -27.46 -1.78 -30.50
CA LEU A 349 -26.37 -2.59 -31.05
C LEU A 349 -26.11 -2.24 -32.51
N THR A 350 -24.88 -1.83 -32.82
CA THR A 350 -24.39 -1.64 -34.19
C THR A 350 -23.77 -2.92 -34.75
N LYS A 351 -23.25 -3.80 -33.88
CA LYS A 351 -22.76 -5.13 -34.23
C LYS A 351 -23.18 -6.15 -33.18
N ASN A 352 -23.79 -7.25 -33.60
CA ASN A 352 -24.36 -8.25 -32.70
C ASN A 352 -24.03 -9.69 -33.15
N ASN A 353 -22.75 -10.05 -33.13
CA ASN A 353 -22.30 -11.40 -33.49
C ASN A 353 -22.03 -12.22 -32.22
N LYS A 354 -21.81 -13.53 -32.35
CA LYS A 354 -21.47 -14.41 -31.21
C LYS A 354 -20.29 -13.88 -30.40
N SER A 355 -19.22 -13.48 -31.10
CA SER A 355 -17.92 -13.15 -30.54
C SER A 355 -17.64 -11.64 -30.48
N THR A 356 -18.58 -10.80 -30.91
CA THR A 356 -18.42 -9.35 -30.89
C THR A 356 -19.75 -8.65 -30.63
N LYS A 357 -19.77 -7.74 -29.65
CA LYS A 357 -20.88 -6.81 -29.42
C LYS A 357 -20.35 -5.39 -29.49
N GLN A 358 -20.93 -4.55 -30.32
CA GLN A 358 -20.63 -3.12 -30.39
C GLN A 358 -21.92 -2.34 -30.40
N GLY A 359 -21.91 -1.17 -29.77
CA GLY A 359 -23.08 -0.34 -29.63
C GLY A 359 -22.87 0.77 -28.62
N TYR A 360 -23.97 1.33 -28.17
CA TYR A 360 -23.99 2.30 -27.09
C TYR A 360 -25.19 2.08 -26.19
N ARG A 361 -25.09 2.60 -24.97
CA ARG A 361 -26.20 2.67 -24.03
C ARG A 361 -26.66 4.12 -23.90
N GLY A 362 -27.97 4.36 -24.02
CA GLY A 362 -28.54 5.70 -23.98
C GLY A 362 -28.17 6.50 -25.23
N SER A 363 -27.14 7.31 -25.14
CA SER A 363 -26.62 8.14 -26.25
C SER A 363 -25.17 7.77 -26.58
N ASP A 364 -24.73 8.09 -27.80
CA ASP A 364 -23.32 8.00 -28.21
C ASP A 364 -22.53 9.16 -27.59
N GLY A 365 -22.26 9.04 -26.30
CA GLY A 365 -21.57 10.04 -25.48
C GLY A 365 -20.04 9.89 -25.47
N PRO A 366 -19.33 10.78 -24.76
CA PRO A 366 -17.87 10.76 -24.67
C PRO A 366 -17.31 9.58 -23.87
N SER A 367 -18.17 8.83 -23.17
CA SER A 367 -17.76 7.67 -22.38
C SER A 367 -17.67 6.42 -23.25
N GLN A 368 -16.67 5.59 -23.00
CA GLN A 368 -16.43 4.36 -23.72
C GLN A 368 -15.93 3.25 -22.80
N ILE A 369 -16.31 2.00 -23.11
CA ILE A 369 -15.73 0.82 -22.47
C ILE A 369 -15.37 -0.24 -23.52
N LYS A 370 -14.11 -0.67 -23.49
CA LYS A 370 -13.60 -1.75 -24.34
C LYS A 370 -13.22 -2.95 -23.49
N LEU A 371 -13.81 -4.10 -23.82
CA LEU A 371 -13.55 -5.38 -23.19
C LEU A 371 -13.04 -6.36 -24.25
N SER A 372 -11.86 -6.94 -24.07
CA SER A 372 -11.30 -7.86 -25.06
C SER A 372 -10.65 -9.08 -24.46
N THR A 373 -10.95 -10.27 -24.99
CA THR A 373 -10.20 -11.48 -24.70
C THR A 373 -9.91 -12.32 -25.93
N SER A 374 -8.99 -13.29 -25.86
CA SER A 374 -8.78 -14.23 -26.97
C SER A 374 -9.62 -15.49 -26.79
N ASN A 375 -9.57 -16.12 -25.62
CA ASN A 375 -10.01 -17.51 -25.47
C ASN A 375 -11.26 -17.72 -24.61
N SER A 376 -11.73 -16.69 -23.90
CA SER A 376 -12.79 -16.83 -22.90
C SER A 376 -13.96 -15.89 -23.16
N SER A 377 -15.00 -15.96 -22.32
CA SER A 377 -16.19 -15.13 -22.46
C SER A 377 -15.95 -13.70 -21.99
N VAL A 378 -16.69 -12.77 -22.60
CA VAL A 378 -16.75 -11.37 -22.18
C VAL A 378 -18.20 -11.02 -21.88
N ALA A 379 -18.44 -10.48 -20.69
CA ALA A 379 -19.76 -10.03 -20.25
C ALA A 379 -19.68 -8.56 -19.81
N LEU A 380 -20.60 -7.74 -20.33
CA LEU A 380 -20.87 -6.40 -19.86
C LEU A 380 -22.31 -6.34 -19.35
N ARG A 381 -22.49 -5.89 -18.11
CA ARG A 381 -23.81 -5.81 -17.49
C ARG A 381 -24.06 -4.41 -16.98
N PHE A 382 -25.27 -3.92 -17.18
CA PHE A 382 -25.76 -2.66 -16.63
C PHE A 382 -26.80 -2.97 -15.54
N TYR A 383 -26.56 -2.47 -14.34
CA TYR A 383 -27.46 -2.67 -13.20
C TYR A 383 -27.89 -1.35 -12.57
N PRO A 384 -29.07 -1.29 -11.93
CA PRO A 384 -29.41 -0.18 -11.05
C PRO A 384 -28.27 0.05 -10.06
N ALA A 385 -27.99 1.30 -9.71
CA ALA A 385 -27.00 1.61 -8.69
C ALA A 385 -27.42 0.94 -7.37
N GLY A 386 -26.74 -0.15 -7.02
CA GLY A 386 -26.84 -0.78 -5.71
C GLY A 386 -25.94 -0.07 -4.70
N GLU A 387 -25.94 -0.53 -3.45
CA GLU A 387 -24.91 -0.12 -2.51
C GLU A 387 -23.53 -0.52 -3.05
N SER A 388 -22.66 0.48 -3.17
CA SER A 388 -21.26 0.32 -3.53
C SER A 388 -20.59 -0.72 -2.62
N LEU A 389 -20.09 -1.81 -3.21
CA LEU A 389 -19.31 -2.80 -2.45
C LEU A 389 -18.01 -2.19 -1.93
N ALA A 390 -17.40 -1.26 -2.68
CA ALA A 390 -16.28 -0.45 -2.20
C ALA A 390 -16.66 0.34 -0.94
N ALA A 391 -17.82 1.03 -0.93
CA ALA A 391 -18.28 1.76 0.25
C ALA A 391 -18.59 0.82 1.43
N SER A 392 -19.21 -0.34 1.18
CA SER A 392 -19.51 -1.33 2.23
C SER A 392 -18.23 -1.91 2.85
N ALA A 393 -17.22 -2.23 2.04
CA ALA A 393 -15.94 -2.73 2.52
C ALA A 393 -15.21 -1.70 3.38
N ILE A 394 -15.29 -0.42 3.02
CA ILE A 394 -14.69 0.66 3.80
C ILE A 394 -15.43 0.88 5.13
N ASN A 395 -16.77 0.81 5.14
CA ASN A 395 -17.56 1.13 6.34
C ASN A 395 -17.71 -0.02 7.35
N LYS A 396 -17.51 -1.29 6.95
CA LYS A 396 -17.71 -2.44 7.85
C LYS A 396 -16.66 -2.61 8.97
N GLU A 397 -15.60 -1.82 8.96
CA GLU A 397 -14.49 -1.94 9.92
C GLU A 397 -14.12 -0.61 10.61
N ALA A 398 -14.95 0.42 10.44
CA ALA A 398 -14.94 1.62 11.28
C ALA A 398 -15.98 1.45 12.39
#